data_AF-N1PQM3-F1
#
_entry.id   AF-N1PQM3-F1
#
_cell.length_a   1.000
_cell.length_b   1.000
_cell.length_c   1.000
_cell.angle_alpha   90.00
_cell.angle_beta   90.00
_cell.angle_gamma   90.00
#
_symmetry.space_group_name_H-M   'P 1'
#
loop_
_entity.id
_entity.type
_entity.pdbx_description
1 polymer ?
#
loop_
_entity_poly.entity_id
_entity_poly.type
_entity_poly.pdbx_seq_one_letter_code
_entity_poly.pdbx_strand_id
1 'polypeptide(L)'
;MTQIASAGFEIIRLTYADEKVNQIYARNGSDVPLEVAMINGLGYENGTRLTKEIVAHNPGWTKDTTRFEIWGNIAQTAASKQIYIHPDMHVGKAQWCCNNTDGNAWFNDYDFPVDVWKRGLKYMANWAQGHDDVLSMSLRNELRRAINITSPTSTIDYDWLSLVGDDAAATDAIYETNSDILVTWSSM
;
A
#
# COMPACT_ATOMS: atom_id res chain seq x y z
N MET A 1 1.27 -15.29 -12.11
CA MET A 1 1.90 -16.05 -11.01
C MET A 1 2.79 -17.21 -11.48
N THR A 2 2.40 -18.01 -12.48
CA THR A 2 3.23 -19.14 -12.97
C THR A 2 4.67 -18.76 -13.35
N GLN A 3 4.87 -17.62 -14.02
CA GLN A 3 6.22 -17.16 -14.39
C GLN A 3 7.09 -16.85 -13.17
N ILE A 4 6.52 -16.20 -12.15
CA ILE A 4 7.19 -15.88 -10.88
C ILE A 4 7.64 -17.18 -10.19
N ALA A 5 6.74 -18.14 -10.07
CA ALA A 5 7.05 -19.46 -9.50
C ALA A 5 8.12 -20.20 -10.31
N SER A 6 8.02 -20.19 -11.64
CA SER A 6 9.01 -20.88 -12.50
C SER A 6 10.40 -20.28 -12.45
N ALA A 7 10.52 -19.01 -12.05
CA ALA A 7 11.80 -18.36 -11.81
C ALA A 7 12.40 -18.67 -10.43
N GLY A 8 11.66 -19.39 -9.57
CA GLY A 8 12.10 -19.76 -8.21
C GLY A 8 11.83 -18.70 -7.14
N PHE A 9 11.01 -17.69 -7.42
CA PHE A 9 10.60 -16.72 -6.41
C PHE A 9 9.45 -17.26 -5.57
N GLU A 10 9.57 -17.13 -4.25
CA GLU A 10 8.61 -17.64 -3.25
C GLU A 10 7.91 -16.52 -2.49
N ILE A 11 8.25 -15.26 -2.74
CA ILE A 11 7.63 -14.09 -2.10
C ILE A 11 7.53 -12.93 -3.08
N ILE A 12 6.43 -12.18 -3.00
CA ILE A 12 6.22 -10.93 -3.73
C ILE A 12 6.02 -9.77 -2.77
N ARG A 13 6.77 -8.69 -2.98
CA ARG A 13 6.51 -7.39 -2.34
C ARG A 13 5.41 -6.68 -3.11
N LEU A 14 4.24 -6.49 -2.49
CA LEU A 14 3.06 -5.91 -3.12
C LEU A 14 2.80 -4.51 -2.59
N THR A 15 3.28 -3.52 -3.33
CA THR A 15 3.24 -2.11 -2.93
C THR A 15 1.84 -1.52 -3.01
N TYR A 16 1.47 -0.66 -2.07
CA TYR A 16 0.22 0.12 -2.12
C TYR A 16 0.40 1.55 -1.61
N ALA A 17 -0.49 2.43 -2.05
CA ALA A 17 -0.67 3.74 -1.46
C ALA A 17 -1.73 3.70 -0.35
N ASP A 18 -1.52 4.43 0.75
CA ASP A 18 -2.52 4.56 1.82
C ASP A 18 -3.87 5.13 1.31
N GLU A 19 -3.81 5.97 0.28
CA GLU A 19 -4.97 6.47 -0.47
C GLU A 19 -5.95 5.36 -0.86
N LYS A 20 -5.45 4.15 -1.15
CA LYS A 20 -6.28 2.97 -1.42
C LYS A 20 -7.27 2.72 -0.28
N VAL A 21 -6.79 2.74 0.95
CA VAL A 21 -7.61 2.55 2.16
C VAL A 21 -8.41 3.82 2.47
N ASN A 22 -7.81 5.00 2.37
CA ASN A 22 -8.47 6.26 2.70
C ASN A 22 -9.73 6.52 1.86
N GLN A 23 -9.69 6.16 0.58
CA GLN A 23 -10.84 6.30 -0.31
C GLN A 23 -11.99 5.36 0.08
N ILE A 24 -11.74 4.22 0.73
CA ILE A 24 -12.80 3.34 1.27
C ILE A 24 -13.56 4.08 2.37
N TYR A 25 -12.84 4.67 3.33
CA TYR A 25 -13.45 5.45 4.41
C TYR A 25 -14.20 6.68 3.87
N ALA A 26 -13.62 7.39 2.91
CA ALA A 26 -14.26 8.54 2.26
C ALA A 26 -15.52 8.16 1.45
N ARG A 27 -15.66 6.88 1.08
CA ARG A 27 -16.79 6.32 0.32
C ARG A 27 -17.68 5.43 1.19
N ASN A 28 -17.75 5.71 2.50
CA ASN A 28 -18.62 5.01 3.45
C ASN A 28 -18.44 3.48 3.43
N GLY A 29 -17.20 3.01 3.30
CA GLY A 29 -16.85 1.59 3.28
C GLY A 29 -16.82 0.95 1.89
N SER A 30 -17.14 1.69 0.82
CA SER A 30 -17.08 1.16 -0.55
C SER A 30 -15.72 1.42 -1.20
N ASP A 31 -15.05 0.36 -1.66
CA ASP A 31 -13.81 0.50 -2.41
C ASP A 31 -14.04 1.07 -3.82
N VAL A 32 -12.95 1.57 -4.42
CA VAL A 32 -12.93 2.17 -5.75
C VAL A 32 -12.88 1.07 -6.81
N PRO A 33 -13.78 1.09 -7.80
CA PRO A 33 -13.74 0.19 -8.95
C PRO A 33 -12.48 0.35 -9.82
N LEU A 34 -12.11 -0.73 -10.52
CA LEU A 34 -10.99 -0.77 -11.46
C LEU A 34 -11.04 0.39 -12.46
N GLU A 35 -12.17 0.60 -13.15
CA GLU A 35 -12.29 1.65 -14.16
C GLU A 35 -12.08 3.04 -13.56
N VAL A 36 -12.64 3.29 -12.38
CA VAL A 36 -12.49 4.57 -11.68
C VAL A 36 -11.03 4.80 -11.29
N ALA A 37 -10.36 3.78 -10.75
CA ALA A 37 -8.94 3.88 -10.41
C ALA A 37 -8.07 4.16 -11.65
N MET A 38 -8.32 3.47 -12.76
CA MET A 38 -7.59 3.65 -14.01
C MET A 38 -7.84 5.03 -14.64
N ILE A 39 -9.08 5.52 -14.62
CA ILE A 39 -9.42 6.87 -15.11
C ILE A 39 -8.77 7.94 -14.24
N ASN A 40 -8.75 7.77 -12.93
CA ASN A 40 -8.10 8.73 -12.03
C ASN A 40 -6.59 8.81 -12.28
N GLY A 41 -5.93 7.69 -12.52
CA GLY A 41 -4.48 7.66 -12.75
C GLY A 41 -4.05 8.09 -14.15
N LEU A 42 -4.85 7.78 -15.18
CA LEU A 42 -4.41 7.86 -16.58
C LEU A 42 -5.29 8.77 -17.46
N GLY A 43 -6.34 9.37 -16.89
CA GLY A 43 -7.35 10.12 -17.61
C GLY A 43 -8.39 9.21 -18.28
N TYR A 44 -9.50 9.82 -18.73
CA TYR A 44 -10.67 9.07 -19.23
C TYR A 44 -10.33 8.14 -20.40
N GLU A 45 -9.61 8.63 -21.41
CA GLU A 45 -9.29 7.87 -22.62
C GLU A 45 -8.39 6.66 -22.32
N ASN A 46 -7.21 6.91 -21.73
CA ASN A 46 -6.26 5.83 -21.42
C ASN A 46 -6.77 4.91 -20.31
N GLY A 47 -7.45 5.45 -19.30
CA GLY A 47 -8.03 4.66 -18.21
C GLY A 47 -9.10 3.69 -18.71
N THR A 48 -10.00 4.15 -19.59
CA THR A 48 -11.03 3.29 -20.20
C THR A 48 -10.40 2.24 -21.11
N ARG A 49 -9.42 2.63 -21.95
CA ARG A 49 -8.73 1.70 -22.86
C ARG A 49 -8.04 0.59 -22.08
N LEU A 50 -7.23 0.94 -21.08
CA LEU A 50 -6.48 -0.04 -20.30
C LEU A 50 -7.38 -0.90 -19.41
N THR A 51 -8.50 -0.36 -18.91
CA THR A 51 -9.50 -1.18 -18.19
C THR A 51 -10.03 -2.30 -19.08
N LYS A 52 -10.35 -2.00 -20.35
CA LYS A 52 -10.81 -3.03 -21.30
C LYS A 52 -9.74 -4.08 -21.55
N GLU A 53 -8.48 -3.66 -21.71
CA GLU A 53 -7.35 -4.57 -21.89
C GLU A 53 -7.13 -5.48 -20.66
N ILE A 54 -7.21 -4.93 -19.44
CA ILE A 54 -7.12 -5.69 -18.19
C ILE A 54 -8.25 -6.72 -18.12
N VAL A 55 -9.50 -6.31 -18.29
CA VAL A 55 -10.66 -7.22 -18.22
C VAL A 55 -10.60 -8.31 -19.28
N ALA A 56 -10.14 -8.01 -20.49
CA ALA A 56 -10.00 -8.99 -21.56
C ALA A 56 -9.01 -10.12 -21.24
N HIS A 57 -7.99 -9.85 -20.41
CA HIS A 57 -6.97 -10.84 -20.03
C HIS A 57 -7.20 -11.48 -18.66
N ASN A 58 -8.19 -11.01 -17.89
CA ASN A 58 -8.46 -11.50 -16.54
C ASN A 58 -9.93 -11.93 -16.44
N PRO A 59 -10.27 -13.15 -16.89
CA PRO A 59 -11.63 -13.68 -16.80
C PRO A 59 -12.15 -13.62 -15.37
N GLY A 60 -13.36 -13.07 -15.19
CA GLY A 60 -13.99 -12.89 -13.87
C GLY A 60 -13.87 -11.46 -13.34
N TRP A 61 -12.91 -10.67 -13.79
CA TRP A 61 -12.86 -9.24 -13.50
C TRP A 61 -13.79 -8.47 -14.42
N THR A 62 -14.33 -7.38 -13.90
CA THR A 62 -15.11 -6.41 -14.65
C THR A 62 -14.59 -5.01 -14.36
N LYS A 63 -15.11 -4.02 -15.08
CA LYS A 63 -14.84 -2.60 -14.79
C LYS A 63 -15.22 -2.19 -13.36
N ASP A 64 -16.15 -2.93 -12.75
CA ASP A 64 -16.70 -2.66 -11.43
C ASP A 64 -15.97 -3.44 -10.32
N THR A 65 -15.10 -4.40 -10.66
CA THR A 65 -14.26 -5.12 -9.69
C THR A 65 -13.37 -4.11 -8.96
N THR A 66 -13.38 -4.17 -7.64
CA THR A 66 -12.69 -3.23 -6.76
C THR A 66 -11.23 -3.60 -6.54
N ARG A 67 -10.42 -2.65 -6.05
CA ARG A 67 -8.98 -2.84 -5.84
C ARG A 67 -8.68 -3.95 -4.84
N PHE A 68 -9.48 -4.07 -3.77
CA PHE A 68 -9.31 -5.15 -2.78
C PHE A 68 -9.83 -6.51 -3.26
N GLU A 69 -10.83 -6.57 -4.14
CA GLU A 69 -11.20 -7.83 -4.82
C GLU A 69 -10.06 -8.30 -5.73
N ILE A 70 -9.45 -7.38 -6.48
CA ILE A 70 -8.27 -7.67 -7.32
C ILE A 70 -7.10 -8.17 -6.45
N TRP A 71 -6.80 -7.49 -5.35
CA TRP A 71 -5.76 -7.93 -4.40
C TRP A 71 -6.07 -9.30 -3.81
N GLY A 72 -7.32 -9.57 -3.43
CA GLY A 72 -7.73 -10.88 -2.92
C GLY A 72 -7.58 -11.99 -3.97
N ASN A 73 -7.89 -11.72 -5.23
CA ASN A 73 -7.65 -12.67 -6.33
C ASN A 73 -6.16 -12.90 -6.60
N ILE A 74 -5.32 -11.86 -6.47
CA ILE A 74 -3.86 -11.99 -6.56
C ILE A 74 -3.33 -12.87 -5.42
N ALA A 75 -3.77 -12.62 -4.18
CA ALA A 75 -3.41 -13.44 -3.00
C ALA A 75 -3.83 -14.90 -3.18
N GLN A 76 -5.09 -15.15 -3.53
CA GLN A 76 -5.56 -16.52 -3.82
C GLN A 76 -4.72 -17.20 -4.90
N THR A 77 -4.33 -16.47 -5.94
CA THR A 77 -3.46 -17.01 -7.00
C THR A 77 -2.04 -17.28 -6.49
N ALA A 78 -1.47 -16.40 -5.65
CA ALA A 78 -0.16 -16.57 -5.03
C ALA A 78 -0.14 -17.79 -4.11
N ALA A 79 -1.13 -17.90 -3.21
CA ALA A 79 -1.34 -19.07 -2.35
C ALA A 79 -1.40 -20.38 -3.15
N SER A 80 -2.13 -20.42 -4.28
CA SER A 80 -2.20 -21.61 -5.15
C SER A 80 -0.86 -22.04 -5.76
N LYS A 81 0.14 -21.16 -5.70
CA LYS A 81 1.51 -21.37 -6.19
C LYS A 81 2.54 -21.38 -5.07
N GLN A 82 2.10 -21.39 -3.80
CA GLN A 82 2.98 -21.35 -2.63
C GLN A 82 3.91 -20.14 -2.64
N ILE A 83 3.40 -19.00 -3.11
CA ILE A 83 4.10 -17.73 -3.10
C ILE A 83 3.49 -16.87 -1.99
N TYR A 84 4.34 -16.39 -1.10
CA TYR A 84 3.95 -15.47 -0.05
C TYR A 84 3.80 -14.03 -0.56
N ILE A 85 3.02 -13.24 0.14
CA ILE A 85 2.82 -11.82 -0.13
C ILE A 85 3.34 -10.99 1.04
N HIS A 86 4.04 -9.92 0.70
CA HIS A 86 4.49 -8.88 1.61
C HIS A 86 3.86 -7.53 1.19
N PRO A 87 2.68 -7.16 1.72
CA PRO A 87 2.10 -5.84 1.48
C PRO A 87 3.04 -4.76 1.98
N ASP A 88 3.35 -3.82 1.10
CA ASP A 88 4.30 -2.76 1.39
C ASP A 88 3.63 -1.39 1.29
N MET A 89 3.62 -0.66 2.40
CA MET A 89 3.03 0.68 2.44
C MET A 89 3.99 1.69 1.81
N HIS A 90 3.82 1.89 0.50
CA HIS A 90 4.85 2.50 -0.33
C HIS A 90 4.83 4.02 -0.26
N VAL A 91 3.63 4.60 -0.32
CA VAL A 91 3.36 6.05 -0.30
C VAL A 91 1.99 6.28 0.35
N GLY A 92 1.67 7.50 0.76
CA GLY A 92 0.35 7.83 1.24
C GLY A 92 -0.61 8.23 0.13
N LYS A 93 -0.12 8.92 -0.92
CA LYS A 93 -0.89 9.23 -2.14
C LYS A 93 -0.33 8.49 -3.35
N ALA A 94 -1.20 7.96 -4.21
CA ALA A 94 -0.76 7.26 -5.42
C ALA A 94 -0.13 8.24 -6.41
N GLN A 95 1.19 8.15 -6.60
CA GLN A 95 1.97 9.00 -7.49
C GLN A 95 3.32 8.39 -7.82
N TRP A 96 4.08 9.06 -8.70
CA TRP A 96 5.49 8.74 -8.88
C TRP A 96 6.30 9.18 -7.67
N CYS A 97 7.03 8.24 -7.08
CA CYS A 97 7.92 8.45 -5.94
C CYS A 97 9.38 8.23 -6.38
N CYS A 98 10.41 8.37 -5.57
CA CYS A 98 10.47 8.52 -4.11
C CYS A 98 11.45 9.65 -3.75
N ASN A 99 11.02 10.89 -3.99
CA ASN A 99 11.85 12.08 -3.78
C ASN A 99 11.69 12.60 -2.34
N ASN A 100 12.64 13.40 -1.86
CA ASN A 100 12.53 14.08 -0.57
C ASN A 100 11.47 15.22 -0.58
N THR A 101 10.86 15.52 -1.72
CA THR A 101 9.90 16.62 -1.91
C THR A 101 8.53 16.13 -2.36
N ASP A 102 8.27 14.83 -2.33
CA ASP A 102 7.03 14.21 -2.84
C ASP A 102 5.92 14.09 -1.78
N GLY A 103 6.12 14.67 -0.59
CA GLY A 103 5.15 14.63 0.50
C GLY A 103 5.12 13.32 1.29
N ASN A 104 6.03 12.41 0.99
CA ASN A 104 6.04 11.06 1.52
C ASN A 104 7.28 10.74 2.35
N ALA A 105 8.13 11.73 2.59
CA ALA A 105 9.49 11.52 3.05
C ALA A 105 9.59 11.16 4.53
N TRP A 106 8.86 11.89 5.39
CA TRP A 106 8.89 11.70 6.84
C TRP A 106 7.50 11.81 7.45
N PHE A 107 7.38 11.40 8.71
CA PHE A 107 6.13 11.43 9.47
C PHE A 107 5.50 12.82 9.46
N ASN A 108 4.19 12.88 9.20
CA ASN A 108 3.40 14.11 9.10
C ASN A 108 3.80 15.07 7.96
N ASP A 109 4.52 14.59 6.97
CA ASP A 109 4.57 15.25 5.66
C ASP A 109 3.17 15.23 5.01
N TYR A 110 2.95 16.07 4.00
CA TYR A 110 1.58 16.42 3.55
C TYR A 110 0.80 15.23 2.95
N ASP A 111 1.49 14.25 2.37
CA ASP A 111 0.91 12.98 1.90
C ASP A 111 1.23 11.82 2.87
N PHE A 112 1.79 12.08 4.06
CA PHE A 112 2.09 11.07 5.08
C PHE A 112 1.64 11.46 6.52
N PRO A 113 0.35 11.74 6.76
CA PRO A 113 -0.14 11.96 8.12
C PRO A 113 -0.10 10.67 8.95
N VAL A 114 0.49 10.70 10.15
CA VAL A 114 0.73 9.51 10.99
C VAL A 114 -0.57 8.79 11.37
N ASP A 115 -1.63 9.51 11.71
CA ASP A 115 -2.90 8.88 12.11
C ASP A 115 -3.62 8.20 10.93
N VAL A 116 -3.45 8.75 9.73
CA VAL A 116 -4.00 8.20 8.50
C VAL A 116 -3.22 6.93 8.12
N TRP A 117 -1.89 7.01 8.20
CA TRP A 117 -0.99 5.88 8.00
C TRP A 117 -1.27 4.70 8.94
N LYS A 118 -1.35 4.93 10.26
CA LYS A 118 -1.69 3.87 11.24
C LYS A 118 -3.03 3.22 10.94
N ARG A 119 -4.05 4.00 10.55
CA ARG A 119 -5.35 3.45 10.13
C ARG A 119 -5.20 2.56 8.90
N GLY A 120 -4.42 2.98 7.91
CA GLY A 120 -4.08 2.19 6.73
C GLY A 120 -3.43 0.86 7.08
N LEU A 121 -2.45 0.87 7.99
CA LEU A 121 -1.79 -0.33 8.49
C LEU A 121 -2.77 -1.28 9.19
N LYS A 122 -3.63 -0.77 10.10
CA LYS A 122 -4.68 -1.59 10.74
C LYS A 122 -5.61 -2.23 9.72
N TYR A 123 -6.02 -1.47 8.70
CA TYR A 123 -6.88 -2.01 7.63
C TYR A 123 -6.19 -3.17 6.91
N MET A 124 -4.92 -3.01 6.53
CA MET A 124 -4.16 -4.05 5.83
C MET A 124 -3.87 -5.26 6.72
N ALA A 125 -3.61 -5.05 8.01
CA ALA A 125 -3.43 -6.12 9.00
C ALA A 125 -4.71 -6.96 9.15
N ASN A 126 -5.88 -6.31 9.21
CA ASN A 126 -7.18 -7.00 9.21
C ASN A 126 -7.45 -7.73 7.88
N TRP A 127 -7.14 -7.10 6.74
CA TRP A 127 -7.26 -7.75 5.44
C TRP A 127 -6.40 -9.02 5.36
N ALA A 128 -5.17 -8.97 5.87
CA ALA A 128 -4.25 -10.10 5.89
C ALA A 128 -4.76 -11.32 6.67
N GLN A 129 -5.63 -11.15 7.67
CA GLN A 129 -6.22 -12.28 8.41
C GLN A 129 -7.07 -13.21 7.52
N GLY A 130 -7.57 -12.70 6.39
CA GLY A 130 -8.30 -13.50 5.40
C GLY A 130 -7.42 -14.17 4.34
N HIS A 131 -6.09 -14.04 4.44
CA HIS A 131 -5.13 -14.44 3.40
C HIS A 131 -3.90 -15.12 4.01
N ASP A 132 -3.93 -16.46 4.08
CA ASP A 132 -2.88 -17.28 4.70
C ASP A 132 -1.49 -17.13 4.06
N ASP A 133 -1.41 -16.66 2.81
CA ASP A 133 -0.16 -16.39 2.11
C ASP A 133 0.46 -15.01 2.46
N VAL A 134 -0.23 -14.17 3.25
CA VAL A 134 0.28 -12.88 3.72
C VAL A 134 0.94 -13.06 5.09
N LEU A 135 2.24 -13.36 5.09
CA LEU A 135 2.99 -13.64 6.34
C LEU A 135 3.60 -12.40 6.99
N SER A 136 3.76 -11.32 6.23
CA SER A 136 4.44 -10.12 6.70
C SER A 136 3.91 -8.88 6.01
N MET A 137 4.08 -7.70 6.61
CA MET A 137 3.80 -6.41 5.98
C MET A 137 4.82 -5.36 6.42
N SER A 138 5.08 -4.37 5.57
CA SER A 138 5.97 -3.26 5.91
C SER A 138 5.19 -2.09 6.52
N LEU A 139 5.85 -1.41 7.45
CA LEU A 139 5.35 -0.16 8.02
C LEU A 139 5.33 0.96 6.98
N ARG A 140 6.44 1.18 6.29
CA ARG A 140 6.63 2.28 5.33
C ARG A 140 7.82 2.00 4.42
N ASN A 141 7.73 2.36 3.14
CA ASN A 141 8.87 2.35 2.22
C ASN A 141 9.76 3.58 2.39
N GLU A 142 11.07 3.38 2.55
CA GLU A 142 12.13 4.38 2.36
C GLU A 142 11.86 5.71 3.07
N LEU A 143 11.75 5.66 4.40
CA LEU A 143 11.75 6.86 5.22
C LEU A 143 13.02 7.67 4.93
N ARG A 144 12.86 8.95 4.64
CA ARG A 144 13.95 9.80 4.15
C ARG A 144 13.81 11.20 4.70
N ARG A 145 14.90 11.95 4.65
CA ARG A 145 14.87 13.35 5.11
C ARG A 145 14.02 14.18 4.16
N ALA A 146 12.89 14.70 4.64
CA ALA A 146 12.07 15.63 3.88
C ALA A 146 12.86 16.90 3.53
N ILE A 147 12.76 17.36 2.28
CA ILE A 147 13.30 18.63 1.82
C ILE A 147 12.12 19.56 1.58
N ASN A 148 11.97 20.55 2.44
CA ASN A 148 11.02 21.62 2.21
C ASN A 148 11.67 22.68 1.29
N ILE A 149 11.22 22.72 0.03
CA ILE A 149 11.72 23.66 -0.98
C ILE A 149 11.32 25.13 -0.74
N THR A 150 10.32 25.40 0.10
CA THR A 150 9.85 26.76 0.46
C THR A 150 10.24 27.19 1.89
N SER A 151 10.62 26.25 2.76
CA SER A 151 11.14 26.53 4.10
C SER A 151 12.27 25.53 4.45
N PRO A 152 13.48 25.69 3.91
CA PRO A 152 14.60 24.75 4.10
C PRO A 152 15.10 24.62 5.55
N THR A 153 14.51 25.39 6.48
CA THR A 153 14.77 25.35 7.93
C THR A 153 13.62 24.76 8.75
N SER A 154 12.47 24.40 8.16
CA SER A 154 11.46 23.61 8.89
C SER A 154 11.92 22.16 8.91
N THR A 155 12.58 21.76 10.00
CA THR A 155 12.75 20.34 10.30
C THR A 155 11.36 19.81 10.60
N ILE A 156 10.77 19.04 9.68
CA ILE A 156 10.00 17.92 10.18
C ILE A 156 11.05 17.12 10.95
N ASP A 157 10.88 17.00 12.27
CA ASP A 157 11.93 16.53 13.17
C ASP A 157 12.38 15.14 12.75
N TYR A 158 13.50 15.11 12.03
CA TYR A 158 14.14 13.91 11.53
C TYR A 158 15.01 13.38 12.66
N ASP A 159 14.35 12.75 13.62
CA ASP A 159 15.00 12.32 14.84
C ASP A 159 14.64 10.88 15.21
N TRP A 160 15.41 10.36 16.16
CA TRP A 160 15.24 9.00 16.66
C TRP A 160 13.92 8.82 17.43
N LEU A 161 13.43 9.86 18.09
CA LEU A 161 12.22 9.81 18.90
C LEU A 161 10.98 9.68 18.02
N SER A 162 10.89 10.43 16.91
CA SER A 162 9.82 10.28 15.93
C SER A 162 9.94 8.94 15.22
N LEU A 163 11.14 8.54 14.78
CA LEU A 163 11.35 7.27 14.10
C LEU A 163 10.88 6.09 14.94
N VAL A 164 11.47 5.91 16.13
CA VAL A 164 11.12 4.78 16.99
C VAL A 164 9.73 4.93 17.59
N GLY A 165 9.32 6.15 17.94
CA GLY A 165 8.01 6.41 18.53
C GLY A 165 6.87 6.08 17.58
N ASP A 166 6.93 6.57 16.34
CA ASP A 166 5.89 6.33 15.35
C ASP A 166 5.91 4.89 14.82
N ASP A 167 7.10 4.30 14.57
CA ASP A 167 7.19 2.90 14.13
C ASP A 167 6.76 1.90 15.21
N ALA A 168 7.07 2.16 16.49
CA ALA A 168 6.58 1.35 17.59
C ALA A 168 5.05 1.46 17.72
N ALA A 169 4.51 2.68 17.71
CA ALA A 169 3.06 2.89 17.79
C ALA A 169 2.30 2.27 16.62
N ALA A 170 2.88 2.28 15.41
CA ALA A 170 2.33 1.62 14.25
C ALA A 170 2.42 0.09 14.34
N THR A 171 3.51 -0.44 14.87
CA THR A 171 3.66 -1.87 15.16
C THR A 171 2.61 -2.33 16.19
N ASP A 172 2.39 -1.57 17.26
CA ASP A 172 1.34 -1.85 18.24
C ASP A 172 -0.05 -1.84 17.60
N ALA A 173 -0.34 -0.87 16.74
CA ALA A 173 -1.61 -0.80 16.01
C ALA A 173 -1.86 -2.04 15.13
N ILE A 174 -0.82 -2.55 14.46
CA ILE A 174 -0.89 -3.82 13.71
C ILE A 174 -1.12 -4.98 14.67
N TYR A 175 -0.33 -5.09 15.73
CA TYR A 175 -0.40 -6.20 16.70
C TYR A 175 -1.78 -6.32 17.36
N GLU A 176 -2.40 -5.20 17.73
CA GLU A 176 -3.77 -5.15 18.24
C GLU A 176 -4.82 -5.72 17.26
N THR A 177 -4.52 -5.70 15.97
CA THR A 177 -5.43 -6.13 14.90
C THR A 177 -5.13 -7.56 14.44
N ASN A 178 -3.86 -7.87 14.25
CA ASN A 178 -3.35 -9.17 13.80
C ASN A 178 -2.00 -9.43 14.50
N SER A 179 -2.02 -10.20 15.59
CA SER A 179 -0.84 -10.47 16.41
C SER A 179 0.15 -11.45 15.79
N ASP A 180 -0.26 -12.17 14.73
CA ASP A 180 0.52 -13.26 14.13
C ASP A 180 1.34 -12.79 12.92
N ILE A 181 1.06 -11.60 12.36
CA ILE A 181 1.76 -11.09 11.18
C ILE A 181 3.13 -10.52 11.54
N LEU A 182 4.14 -10.82 10.72
CA LEU A 182 5.47 -10.23 10.86
C LEU A 182 5.47 -8.78 10.36
N VAL A 183 6.00 -7.87 11.17
CA VAL A 183 6.15 -6.46 10.80
C VAL A 183 7.59 -6.19 10.39
N THR A 184 7.79 -5.61 9.20
CA THR A 184 9.12 -5.15 8.75
C THR A 184 9.22 -3.63 8.81
N TRP A 185 10.38 -3.16 9.26
CA TRP A 185 10.73 -1.75 9.29
C TRP A 185 11.68 -1.51 8.12
N SER A 186 11.38 -0.51 7.29
CA SER A 186 12.37 -0.01 6.32
C SER A 186 13.35 0.89 7.07
N SER A 187 14.63 0.78 6.75
CA SER A 187 15.59 1.80 7.17
C SER A 187 15.46 3.08 6.34
N MET A 188 16.25 4.07 6.74
CA MET A 188 16.68 5.17 5.89
C MET A 188 17.52 4.67 4.70
#